data_AF-A0A2I0LB17-F1
#
_entry.id   AF-A0A2I0LB17-F1
#
_cell.length_a   1.000
_cell.length_b   1.000
_cell.length_c   1.000
_cell.angle_alpha   90.00
_cell.angle_beta   90.00
_cell.angle_gamma   90.00
#
_symmetry.space_group_name_H-M   'P 1'
#
loop_
_entity.id
_entity.type
_entity.pdbx_description
1 polymer ?
#
loop_
_entity_poly.entity_id
_entity_poly.type
_entity_poly.pdbx_seq_one_letter_code
_entity_poly.pdbx_strand_id
1 'polypeptide(L)'
;MQALIDLTYEKRKEFLSKHELPRELPVVSFHTEAGISPAVVASLSHVAHAELPLGQPTKLPVVIPLGAAMAACAQVIQARYGEKSDGLVTRCDAEVPGSVVVRPTRKLDHAWMVYSSLNDDPSEADASQLCEALLTLLVDVGQKKMQELSAKDE
;
A
#
# COMPACT_ATOMS: atom_id res chain seq x y z
N MET A 1 10.80 3.61 16.89
CA MET A 1 11.60 2.41 16.51
C MET A 1 10.79 1.12 16.64
N GLN A 2 10.01 0.92 17.71
CA GLN A 2 9.20 -0.30 17.92
C GLN A 2 8.39 -0.73 16.68
N ALA A 3 7.74 0.21 15.99
CA ALA A 3 6.98 -0.09 14.78
C ALA A 3 7.78 -0.84 13.71
N LEU A 4 9.07 -0.52 13.51
CA LEU A 4 9.92 -1.24 12.54
C LEU A 4 10.28 -2.64 13.03
N ILE A 5 10.42 -2.83 14.34
CA ILE A 5 10.67 -4.15 14.94
C ILE A 5 9.46 -5.05 14.73
N ASP A 6 8.25 -4.52 14.91
CA ASP A 6 7.01 -5.29 14.75
C ASP A 6 6.78 -5.75 13.31
N LEU A 7 7.33 -5.03 12.32
CA LEU A 7 7.28 -5.39 10.89
C LEU A 7 8.31 -6.44 10.47
N THR A 8 9.23 -6.85 11.35
CA THR A 8 10.19 -7.92 11.05
C THR A 8 9.47 -9.24 10.78
N TYR A 9 10.09 -10.12 9.99
CA TYR A 9 9.51 -11.43 9.68
C TYR A 9 9.29 -12.26 10.94
N GLU A 10 10.19 -12.18 11.92
CA GLU A 10 10.08 -12.88 13.19
C GLU A 10 8.83 -12.44 13.94
N LYS A 11 8.62 -11.12 14.09
CA LYS A 11 7.46 -10.57 14.80
C LYS A 11 6.15 -10.79 14.04
N ARG A 12 6.16 -10.66 12.71
CA ARG A 12 4.98 -10.96 11.88
C ARG A 12 4.56 -12.42 11.99
N LYS A 13 5.50 -13.36 11.93
CA LYS A 13 5.20 -14.80 12.09
C LYS A 13 4.65 -15.11 13.48
N GLU A 14 5.23 -14.52 14.52
CA GLU A 14 4.73 -14.65 15.89
C GLU A 14 3.28 -14.16 16.00
N PHE A 15 2.97 -12.99 15.42
CA PHE A 15 1.63 -12.42 15.41
C PHE A 15 0.63 -13.33 14.67
N LEU A 16 0.96 -13.74 13.44
CA LEU A 16 0.07 -14.57 12.61
C LEU A 16 -0.22 -15.94 13.21
N SER A 17 0.71 -16.50 14.01
CA SER A 17 0.48 -17.77 14.72
C SER A 17 -0.57 -17.69 15.83
N LYS A 18 -0.85 -16.48 16.35
CA LYS A 18 -1.80 -16.22 17.44
C LYS A 18 -3.10 -15.61 16.95
N HIS A 19 -3.06 -14.93 15.80
CA HIS A 19 -4.15 -14.12 15.28
C HIS A 19 -4.38 -14.43 13.79
N GLU A 20 -5.01 -15.58 13.53
CA GLU A 20 -5.38 -15.97 12.16
C GLU A 20 -6.51 -15.08 11.62
N LEU A 21 -6.46 -14.79 10.32
CA LEU A 21 -7.54 -14.08 9.64
C LEU A 21 -8.75 -15.03 9.46
N PRO A 22 -9.96 -14.63 9.89
CA PRO A 22 -11.15 -15.47 9.71
C PRO A 22 -11.41 -15.78 8.24
N ARG A 23 -11.66 -17.05 7.94
CA ARG A 23 -11.76 -17.56 6.55
C ARG A 23 -13.06 -17.16 5.87
N GLU A 24 -14.08 -16.82 6.63
CA GLU A 24 -15.39 -16.39 6.18
C GLU A 24 -15.37 -14.98 5.60
N LEU A 25 -14.42 -14.13 5.99
CA LEU A 25 -14.36 -12.76 5.51
C LEU A 25 -13.95 -12.71 4.03
N PRO A 26 -14.63 -11.91 3.19
CA PRO A 26 -14.12 -11.60 1.86
C PRO A 26 -12.87 -10.74 2.01
N VAL A 27 -11.82 -11.08 1.26
CA VAL A 27 -10.53 -10.38 1.34
C VAL A 27 -10.09 -10.04 -0.08
N VAL A 28 -9.73 -8.78 -0.26
CA VAL A 28 -9.07 -8.29 -1.47
C VAL A 28 -7.68 -7.81 -1.07
N SER A 29 -6.65 -8.38 -1.67
CA SER A 29 -5.28 -7.90 -1.55
C SER A 29 -4.92 -7.03 -2.74
N PHE A 30 -4.10 -6.02 -2.49
CA PHE A 30 -3.58 -5.11 -3.51
C PHE A 30 -2.10 -4.92 -3.29
N HIS A 31 -1.31 -5.02 -4.36
CA HIS A 31 0.11 -4.68 -4.32
C HIS A 31 0.60 -4.14 -5.65
N THR A 32 1.69 -3.38 -5.58
CA THR A 32 2.38 -2.90 -6.78
C THR A 32 3.91 -3.00 -6.59
N GLU A 33 4.71 -2.35 -7.44
CA GLU A 33 6.15 -2.16 -7.18
C GLU A 33 6.51 -0.68 -7.31
N ALA A 34 7.53 -0.23 -6.58
CA ALA A 34 8.06 1.11 -6.73
C ALA A 34 8.74 1.29 -8.10
N GLY A 35 8.58 2.46 -8.68
CA GLY A 35 9.36 2.85 -9.86
C GLY A 35 10.81 3.10 -9.48
N ILE A 36 11.76 2.43 -10.13
CA ILE A 36 13.21 2.62 -9.89
C ILE A 36 13.83 3.52 -10.99
N SER A 37 12.99 4.17 -11.81
CA SER A 37 13.49 5.05 -12.86
C SER A 37 14.10 6.33 -12.28
N PRO A 38 15.13 6.92 -12.92
CA PRO A 38 15.73 8.18 -12.48
C PRO A 38 14.73 9.34 -12.29
N ALA A 39 13.64 9.34 -13.06
CA ALA A 39 12.57 10.34 -12.95
C ALA A 39 11.79 10.25 -11.63
N VAL A 40 11.58 9.03 -11.11
CA VAL A 40 10.89 8.80 -9.81
C VAL A 40 11.76 9.19 -8.62
N VAL A 41 13.08 9.12 -8.77
CA VAL A 41 14.04 9.57 -7.74
C VAL A 41 14.06 11.10 -7.61
N ALA A 42 13.65 11.83 -8.64
CA ALA A 42 13.64 13.29 -8.64
C ALA A 42 12.35 13.91 -8.06
N SER A 43 11.30 13.12 -7.80
CA SER A 43 10.02 13.64 -7.33
C SER A 43 10.04 13.99 -5.84
N LEU A 44 9.64 15.22 -5.54
CA LEU A 44 9.39 15.70 -4.18
C LEU A 44 7.93 15.49 -3.81
N SER A 45 7.66 14.92 -2.64
CA SER A 45 6.31 14.67 -2.12
C SER A 45 6.01 15.61 -0.96
N HIS A 46 4.77 16.11 -0.89
CA HIS A 46 4.29 16.92 0.24
C HIS A 46 3.78 15.99 1.35
N VAL A 47 4.47 15.98 2.50
CA VAL A 47 4.25 14.95 3.54
C VAL A 47 3.55 15.50 4.79
N ALA A 48 3.67 16.79 5.09
CA ALA A 48 3.03 17.40 6.27
C ALA A 48 2.98 18.94 6.16
N HIS A 49 2.31 19.57 7.13
CA HIS A 49 2.41 21.01 7.38
C HIS A 49 3.07 21.23 8.75
N ALA A 50 4.14 22.03 8.81
CA ALA A 50 4.76 22.46 10.05
C ALA A 50 4.15 23.80 10.50
N GLU A 51 3.77 23.93 11.77
CA GLU A 51 3.29 25.19 12.34
C GLU A 51 4.43 25.91 13.07
N LEU A 52 4.65 27.19 12.74
CA LEU A 52 5.69 28.01 13.36
C LEU A 52 5.12 28.88 14.50
N PRO A 53 5.79 28.97 15.67
CA PRO A 53 5.30 29.70 16.83
C PRO A 53 5.63 31.21 16.73
N LEU A 54 5.27 31.86 15.62
CA LEU A 54 5.57 33.28 15.34
C LEU A 54 4.35 34.21 15.42
N GLY A 55 3.30 33.82 16.16
CA GLY A 55 2.15 34.70 16.44
C GLY A 55 1.11 34.81 15.32
N GLN A 56 1.28 34.07 14.21
CA GLN A 56 0.26 33.82 13.19
C GLN A 56 0.35 32.34 12.76
N PRO A 57 -0.78 31.62 12.56
CA PRO A 57 -0.77 30.21 12.16
C PRO A 57 -0.34 30.09 10.71
N THR A 58 0.97 30.16 10.46
CA THR A 58 1.55 29.99 9.13
C THR A 58 1.96 28.53 8.99
N LYS A 59 1.21 27.78 8.17
CA LYS A 59 1.49 26.38 7.85
C LYS A 59 2.58 26.31 6.77
N LEU A 60 3.76 25.80 7.11
CA LEU A 60 4.84 25.59 6.15
C LEU A 60 4.79 24.16 5.59
N PRO A 61 4.71 23.97 4.27
CA PRO A 61 4.71 22.64 3.67
C PRO A 61 6.05 21.91 3.93
N VAL A 62 5.99 20.70 4.50
CA VAL A 62 7.15 19.82 4.65
C VAL A 62 7.21 18.93 3.40
N VAL A 63 8.25 19.14 2.61
CA VAL A 63 8.48 18.45 1.35
C VAL A 63 9.69 17.53 1.49
N ILE A 64 9.52 16.25 1.16
CA ILE A 64 10.56 15.22 1.28
C ILE A 64 10.61 14.44 -0.04
N PRO A 65 11.80 14.03 -0.53
CA PRO A 65 11.92 13.15 -1.69
C PRO A 65 11.51 11.71 -1.33
N LEU A 66 10.24 11.51 -1.00
CA LEU A 66 9.72 10.24 -0.48
C LEU A 66 9.80 9.13 -1.53
N GLY A 67 9.47 9.44 -2.80
CA GLY A 67 9.63 8.51 -3.92
C GLY A 67 11.07 8.01 -4.08
N ALA A 68 12.07 8.89 -3.88
CA ALA A 68 13.48 8.50 -3.90
C ALA A 68 13.84 7.53 -2.77
N ALA A 69 13.33 7.80 -1.56
CA ALA A 69 13.54 6.91 -0.41
C ALA A 69 12.90 5.53 -0.64
N MET A 70 11.66 5.49 -1.15
CA MET A 70 10.97 4.24 -1.48
C MET A 70 11.71 3.45 -2.57
N ALA A 71 12.18 4.12 -3.62
CA ALA A 71 12.97 3.49 -4.68
C ALA A 71 14.29 2.90 -4.15
N ALA A 72 14.98 3.61 -3.25
CA ALA A 72 16.20 3.11 -2.61
C ALA A 72 15.92 1.88 -1.73
N CYS A 73 14.87 1.92 -0.91
CA CYS A 73 14.46 0.78 -0.10
C CYS A 73 14.03 -0.43 -0.96
N ALA A 74 13.33 -0.19 -2.07
CA ALA A 74 12.97 -1.24 -3.02
C ALA A 74 14.22 -1.93 -3.62
N GLN A 75 15.25 -1.16 -3.96
CA GLN A 75 16.52 -1.72 -4.43
C GLN A 75 17.21 -2.57 -3.37
N VAL A 76 17.21 -2.14 -2.10
CA VAL A 76 17.78 -2.92 -1.00
C VAL A 76 17.04 -4.26 -0.83
N ILE A 77 15.70 -4.24 -0.88
CA ILE A 77 14.88 -5.46 -0.79
C ILE A 77 15.16 -6.38 -1.98
N GLN A 78 15.20 -5.85 -3.20
CA GLN A 78 15.49 -6.60 -4.41
C GLN A 78 16.90 -7.22 -4.38
N ALA A 79 17.90 -6.50 -3.89
CA ALA A 79 19.28 -6.99 -3.77
C ALA A 79 19.42 -8.08 -2.69
N ARG A 80 18.68 -7.95 -1.58
CA ARG A 80 18.78 -8.88 -0.44
C ARG A 80 17.95 -10.15 -0.63
N TYR A 81 16.77 -10.02 -1.21
CA TYR A 81 15.77 -11.11 -1.26
C TYR A 81 15.41 -11.54 -2.68
N GLY A 82 15.83 -10.82 -3.72
CA GLY A 82 15.45 -11.13 -5.09
C GLY A 82 14.01 -10.76 -5.44
N GLU A 83 13.28 -10.15 -4.51
CA GLU A 83 11.85 -9.86 -4.64
C GLU A 83 11.57 -8.40 -4.93
N LYS A 84 10.50 -8.16 -5.70
CA LYS A 84 10.01 -6.81 -5.99
C LYS A 84 9.16 -6.29 -4.84
N SER A 85 9.24 -4.98 -4.59
CA SER A 85 8.48 -4.30 -3.54
C SER A 85 8.01 -2.92 -3.96
N ASP A 86 7.07 -2.39 -3.20
CA ASP A 86 6.61 -0.99 -3.26
C ASP A 86 7.54 0.00 -2.53
N GLY A 87 8.71 -0.47 -2.09
CA GLY A 87 9.64 0.30 -1.27
C GLY A 87 9.63 -0.09 0.21
N LEU A 88 8.61 -0.80 0.70
CA LEU A 88 8.58 -1.27 2.08
C LEU A 88 8.17 -2.74 2.19
N VAL A 89 7.18 -3.17 1.40
CA VAL A 89 6.59 -4.51 1.47
C VAL A 89 6.78 -5.22 0.13
N THR A 90 7.25 -6.46 0.17
CA THR A 90 7.35 -7.28 -1.05
C THR A 90 5.96 -7.61 -1.58
N ARG A 91 5.86 -7.81 -2.89
CA ARG A 91 4.58 -8.18 -3.52
C ARG A 91 3.96 -9.43 -2.91
N CYS A 92 4.78 -10.46 -2.67
CA CYS A 92 4.31 -11.70 -2.09
C CYS A 92 3.86 -11.55 -0.63
N ASP A 93 4.49 -10.66 0.15
CA ASP A 93 4.10 -10.42 1.54
C ASP A 93 2.83 -9.55 1.68
N ALA A 94 2.45 -8.82 0.63
CA ALA A 94 1.21 -8.05 0.57
C ALA A 94 -0.02 -8.90 0.15
N GLU A 95 0.20 -10.13 -0.32
CA GLU A 95 -0.86 -11.06 -0.68
C GLU A 95 -1.31 -11.90 0.52
N VAL A 96 -2.59 -11.80 0.88
CA VAL A 96 -3.20 -12.69 1.87
C VAL A 96 -3.62 -13.98 1.16
N PRO A 97 -3.22 -15.17 1.64
CA PRO A 97 -3.64 -16.43 1.04
C PRO A 97 -5.17 -16.56 0.97
N GLY A 98 -5.68 -16.94 -0.21
CA GLY A 98 -7.12 -17.10 -0.45
C GLY A 98 -7.88 -15.80 -0.75
N SER A 99 -7.20 -14.65 -0.78
CA SER A 99 -7.78 -13.38 -1.21
C SER A 99 -7.89 -13.28 -2.73
N VAL A 100 -8.77 -12.40 -3.21
CA VAL A 100 -8.71 -11.91 -4.59
C VAL A 100 -7.59 -10.86 -4.65
N VAL A 101 -6.62 -11.06 -5.53
CA VAL A 101 -5.44 -10.18 -5.59
C VAL A 101 -5.48 -9.30 -6.83
N VAL A 102 -5.44 -7.98 -6.61
CA VAL A 102 -5.33 -6.95 -7.64
C VAL A 102 -3.87 -6.60 -7.86
N ARG A 103 -3.40 -6.80 -9.11
CA ARG A 103 -1.99 -6.65 -9.50
C ARG A 103 -1.84 -5.66 -10.67
N PRO A 104 -1.96 -4.34 -10.44
CA PRO A 104 -1.76 -3.35 -11.49
C PRO A 104 -0.35 -3.45 -12.08
N THR A 105 -0.22 -3.11 -13.37
CA THR A 105 1.07 -3.02 -14.06
C THR A 105 1.79 -1.70 -13.80
N ARG A 106 1.04 -0.66 -13.43
CA ARG A 106 1.60 0.65 -13.06
C ARG A 106 2.41 0.51 -11.77
N LYS A 107 3.57 1.17 -11.75
CA LYS A 107 4.51 1.14 -10.62
C LYS A 107 4.18 2.28 -9.66
N LEU A 108 3.69 1.95 -8.49
CA LEU A 108 3.27 2.88 -7.45
C LEU A 108 3.99 2.50 -6.15
N ASP A 109 4.75 3.44 -5.59
CA ASP A 109 5.41 3.18 -4.31
C ASP A 109 4.41 3.11 -3.13
N HIS A 110 4.89 2.68 -1.97
CA HIS A 110 4.08 2.50 -0.77
C HIS A 110 3.39 3.78 -0.32
N ALA A 111 4.03 4.93 -0.54
CA ALA A 111 3.53 6.23 -0.12
C ALA A 111 2.45 6.77 -1.05
N TRP A 112 2.37 6.27 -2.28
CA TRP A 112 1.44 6.76 -3.30
C TRP A 112 -0.02 6.73 -2.84
N MET A 113 -0.47 5.67 -2.16
CA MET A 113 -1.85 5.58 -1.65
C MET A 113 -2.23 6.68 -0.65
N VAL A 114 -1.23 7.26 0.04
CA VAL A 114 -1.44 8.19 1.16
C VAL A 114 -1.13 9.62 0.74
N TYR A 115 -0.10 9.81 -0.08
CA TYR A 115 0.44 11.11 -0.46
C TYR A 115 0.25 11.43 -1.94
N SER A 116 -0.55 10.66 -2.67
CA SER A 116 -1.05 11.07 -3.98
C SER A 116 -1.66 12.46 -3.84
N SER A 117 -1.05 13.45 -4.48
CA SER A 117 -1.61 14.79 -4.52
C SER A 117 -2.96 14.70 -5.25
N LEU A 118 -3.97 15.41 -4.77
CA LEU A 118 -5.23 15.67 -5.49
C LEU A 118 -4.96 16.60 -6.69
N ASN A 119 -3.96 16.27 -7.51
CA ASN A 119 -3.72 16.98 -8.74
C ASN A 119 -4.67 16.40 -9.78
N ASP A 120 -5.51 17.26 -10.35
CA ASP A 120 -6.45 16.93 -11.44
C ASP A 120 -5.73 16.60 -12.77
N ASP A 121 -4.54 16.00 -12.73
CA ASP A 121 -3.88 15.50 -13.93
C ASP A 121 -4.51 14.15 -14.31
N PRO A 122 -5.29 14.08 -15.41
CA PRO A 122 -5.95 12.85 -15.82
C PRO A 122 -4.97 11.75 -16.28
N SER A 123 -3.68 12.04 -16.41
CA SER A 123 -2.63 11.06 -16.70
C SER A 123 -2.04 10.40 -15.43
N GLU A 124 -2.25 11.01 -14.26
CA GLU A 124 -1.87 10.42 -12.99
C GLU A 124 -2.89 9.36 -12.56
N ALA A 125 -2.43 8.40 -11.76
CA ALA A 125 -3.37 7.47 -11.15
C ALA A 125 -4.09 8.23 -10.03
N ASP A 126 -5.38 7.93 -9.84
CA ASP A 126 -6.16 8.50 -8.76
C ASP A 126 -6.34 7.46 -7.65
N ALA A 127 -5.82 7.75 -6.46
CA ALA A 127 -5.94 6.87 -5.31
C ALA A 127 -7.39 6.69 -4.87
N SER A 128 -8.26 7.68 -5.07
CA SER A 128 -9.67 7.60 -4.72
C SER A 128 -10.43 6.63 -5.63
N GLN A 129 -10.19 6.69 -6.95
CA GLN A 129 -10.75 5.75 -7.92
C GLN A 129 -10.28 4.33 -7.67
N LEU A 130 -8.99 4.15 -7.30
CA LEU A 130 -8.49 2.83 -6.93
C LEU A 130 -9.19 2.32 -5.65
N CYS A 131 -9.35 3.15 -4.62
CA CYS A 131 -10.09 2.77 -3.42
C CYS A 131 -11.53 2.37 -3.74
N GLU A 132 -12.22 3.14 -4.58
CA GLU A 132 -13.57 2.83 -5.03
C GLU A 132 -13.64 1.49 -5.78
N ALA A 133 -12.69 1.23 -6.68
CA ALA A 133 -12.61 -0.03 -7.41
C ALA A 133 -12.36 -1.22 -6.47
N LEU A 134 -11.47 -1.07 -5.48
CA LEU A 134 -11.18 -2.11 -4.48
C LEU A 134 -12.40 -2.40 -3.60
N LEU A 135 -13.13 -1.37 -3.16
CA LEU A 135 -14.35 -1.53 -2.37
C LEU A 135 -15.47 -2.18 -3.19
N THR A 136 -15.63 -1.77 -4.44
CA THR A 136 -16.60 -2.37 -5.36
C THR A 136 -16.31 -3.86 -5.57
N LEU A 137 -15.04 -4.21 -5.80
CA LEU A 137 -14.61 -5.59 -5.92
C LEU A 137 -14.86 -6.39 -4.63
N LEU A 138 -14.59 -5.79 -3.46
CA LEU A 138 -14.84 -6.42 -2.17
C LEU A 138 -16.32 -6.76 -1.97
N VAL A 139 -17.23 -5.84 -2.34
CA VAL A 139 -18.68 -6.07 -2.26
C VAL A 139 -19.11 -7.21 -3.17
N ASP A 140 -18.65 -7.24 -4.42
CA ASP A 140 -18.96 -8.32 -5.38
C ASP A 140 -18.45 -9.68 -4.88
N VAL A 141 -17.21 -9.74 -4.38
CA VAL A 141 -16.63 -10.96 -3.80
C VAL A 141 -17.43 -11.41 -2.57
N GLY A 142 -17.85 -10.47 -1.72
CA GLY A 142 -18.69 -10.77 -0.55
C GLY A 142 -20.04 -11.37 -0.94
N GLN A 143 -20.72 -10.78 -1.92
CA GLN A 143 -22.02 -11.26 -2.40
C GLN A 143 -21.94 -12.67 -2.99
N LYS A 144 -20.93 -12.93 -3.85
CA LYS A 144 -20.71 -14.26 -4.42
C LYS A 144 -20.47 -15.31 -3.33
N LYS A 145 -19.65 -14.98 -2.34
CA LYS A 145 -19.37 -15.88 -1.22
C LYS A 145 -20.60 -16.19 -0.38
N MET A 146 -21.47 -15.20 -0.14
CA MET A 146 -22.75 -15.42 0.56
C MET A 146 -23.68 -16.33 -0.24
N GLN A 147 -23.78 -16.14 -1.56
CA GLN A 147 -24.58 -17.00 -2.44
C GLN A 147 -24.07 -18.46 -2.42
N GLU A 148 -22.74 -18.66 -2.48
CA GLU A 148 -22.13 -19.99 -2.40
C GLU A 148 -22.39 -20.69 -1.06
N LEU A 149 -22.47 -19.95 0.04
CA LEU A 149 -22.78 -20.49 1.36
C LEU A 149 -24.26 -20.91 1.41
N SER A 150 -25.18 -20.05 0.99
CA SER A 150 -26.61 -20.37 0.96
C SER A 150 -26.95 -21.55 0.04
N ALA A 151 -26.24 -21.71 -1.08
CA ALA A 151 -26.45 -22.83 -2.01
C ALA A 151 -25.88 -24.17 -1.53
N LYS A 152 -25.06 -24.19 -0.47
CA LYS A 152 -24.52 -25.42 0.14
C LYS A 152 -25.37 -25.92 1.31
N ASP A 153 -26.26 -25.07 1.82
CA ASP A 153 -27.18 -25.38 2.92
C ASP A 153 -28.55 -25.92 2.43
N GLU A 154 -28.77 -25.97 1.11
CA GLU A 154 -29.90 -26.63 0.42
C GLU A 154 -29.50 -28.00 -0.17
#